data_AF-A0AA89KXG8-F1
#
_entry.id   AF-A0AA89KXG8-F1
#
_cell.length_a   1.000
_cell.length_b   1.000
_cell.length_c   1.000
_cell.angle_alpha   90.00
_cell.angle_beta   90.00
_cell.angle_gamma   90.00
#
_symmetry.space_group_name_H-M   'P 1'
#
loop_
_entity.id
_entity.type
_entity.pdbx_description
1 polymer ?
#
loop_
_entity_poly.entity_id
_entity_poly.type
_entity_poly.pdbx_seq_one_letter_code
_entity_poly.pdbx_strand_id
1 'polypeptide(L)'
;MEIKTTAKNGVATLIIKSLGELTEQERAALAIPETATTEDYANYAVHYNKKNELIRVVAHDLSNAKAAQIKEESAKPDVIDASKLMYGTTEQRQQAIAKYKAAGIQVPSESQLKALLGEN
;
A
#
# COMPACT_ATOMS: atom_id res chain seq x y z
N MET A 1 -10.30 0.66 19.74
CA MET A 1 -10.47 2.10 19.47
C MET A 1 -9.39 2.91 20.18
N GLU A 2 -8.79 3.86 19.50
CA GLU A 2 -7.76 4.76 20.02
C GLU A 2 -8.10 6.22 19.64
N ILE A 3 -8.07 7.16 20.59
CA ILE A 3 -8.24 8.59 20.30
C ILE A 3 -6.85 9.20 20.05
N LYS A 4 -6.59 9.66 18.82
CA LYS A 4 -5.32 10.29 18.45
C LYS A 4 -5.29 11.78 18.73
N THR A 5 -6.44 12.45 18.64
CA THR A 5 -6.50 13.91 18.80
C THR A 5 -7.79 14.34 19.44
N THR A 6 -7.67 15.24 20.40
CA THR A 6 -8.78 15.86 21.13
C THR A 6 -8.67 17.38 21.02
N ALA A 7 -9.78 18.04 20.72
CA ALA A 7 -9.86 19.50 20.71
C ALA A 7 -9.86 20.05 22.14
N LYS A 8 -9.60 21.36 22.29
CA LYS A 8 -9.54 22.05 23.59
C LYS A 8 -10.83 21.94 24.42
N ASN A 9 -11.97 21.68 23.76
CA ASN A 9 -13.26 21.47 24.39
C ASN A 9 -13.54 20.01 24.78
N GLY A 10 -12.54 19.11 24.68
CA GLY A 10 -12.67 17.70 25.07
C GLY A 10 -13.24 16.77 23.98
N VAL A 11 -13.64 17.31 22.82
CA VAL A 11 -14.17 16.51 21.71
C VAL A 11 -13.04 15.79 20.98
N ALA A 12 -13.14 14.47 20.81
CA ALA A 12 -12.22 13.68 20.01
C ALA A 12 -12.42 14.01 18.53
N THR A 13 -11.39 14.53 17.85
CA THR A 13 -11.46 14.95 16.44
C THR A 13 -10.84 13.92 15.49
N LEU A 14 -10.00 13.02 16.01
CA LEU A 14 -9.43 11.90 15.26
C LEU A 14 -9.41 10.66 16.14
N ILE A 15 -10.07 9.61 15.65
CA ILE A 15 -10.18 8.32 16.34
C ILE A 15 -9.79 7.23 15.35
N ILE A 16 -8.95 6.29 15.78
CA ILE A 16 -8.63 5.08 15.04
C ILE A 16 -9.49 3.93 15.55
N LYS A 17 -10.20 3.27 14.65
CA LYS A 17 -11.14 2.19 14.94
C LYS A 17 -10.90 1.00 14.03
N SER A 18 -11.17 -0.21 14.51
CA SER A 18 -11.30 -1.37 13.62
C SER A 18 -12.65 -1.34 12.88
N LEU A 19 -12.80 -2.15 11.83
CA LEU A 19 -14.04 -2.21 11.04
C LEU A 19 -15.29 -2.52 11.90
N GLY A 20 -15.15 -3.42 12.88
CA GLY A 20 -16.22 -3.80 13.79
C GLY A 20 -16.59 -2.73 14.83
N GLU A 21 -15.68 -1.78 15.07
CA GLU A 21 -15.90 -0.64 15.98
C GLU A 21 -16.58 0.56 15.28
N LEU A 22 -16.67 0.54 13.95
CA LEU A 22 -17.37 1.58 13.21
C LEU A 22 -18.87 1.54 13.51
N THR A 23 -19.49 2.71 13.62
CA THR A 23 -20.94 2.84 13.63
C THR A 23 -21.50 2.70 12.23
N GLU A 24 -22.82 2.55 12.09
CA GLU A 24 -23.46 2.50 10.77
C GLU A 24 -23.24 3.78 9.96
N GLN A 25 -23.34 4.94 10.60
CA GLN A 25 -23.07 6.23 9.98
C GLN A 25 -21.61 6.35 9.52
N GLU A 26 -20.67 5.86 10.32
CA GLU A 26 -19.24 5.84 9.96
C GLU A 26 -18.96 4.89 8.80
N ARG A 27 -19.59 3.70 8.77
CA ARG A 27 -19.48 2.76 7.65
C ARG A 27 -20.05 3.34 6.36
N ALA A 28 -21.17 4.06 6.43
CA ALA A 28 -21.75 4.71 5.26
C ALA A 28 -20.86 5.85 4.71
N ALA A 29 -20.06 6.47 5.57
CA ALA A 29 -19.12 7.53 5.21
C ALA A 29 -17.69 7.02 4.91
N LEU A 30 -17.48 5.70 4.92
CA LEU A 30 -16.18 5.09 4.69
C LEU A 30 -15.81 5.16 3.22
N ALA A 31 -14.71 5.86 2.94
CA ALA A 31 -14.11 5.94 1.61
C ALA A 31 -12.90 4.99 1.51
N ILE A 32 -12.97 4.06 0.56
CA ILE A 32 -11.89 3.13 0.21
C ILE A 32 -11.65 3.27 -1.30
N PRO A 33 -10.39 3.23 -1.78
CA PRO A 33 -10.11 3.18 -3.21
C PRO A 33 -10.81 2.00 -3.90
N GLU A 34 -11.27 2.17 -5.15
CA GLU A 34 -12.01 1.13 -5.89
C GLU A 34 -11.22 -0.18 -6.06
N THR A 35 -9.89 -0.12 -6.05
CA THR A 35 -9.01 -1.28 -6.19
C THR A 35 -8.69 -1.98 -4.87
N ALA A 36 -9.25 -1.52 -3.75
CA ALA A 36 -8.99 -2.05 -2.42
C ALA A 36 -10.30 -2.43 -1.72
N THR A 37 -10.19 -3.32 -0.74
CA THR A 37 -11.31 -3.80 0.07
C THR A 37 -11.15 -3.42 1.53
N THR A 38 -12.22 -3.53 2.32
CA THR A 38 -12.14 -3.32 3.77
C THR A 38 -11.19 -4.29 4.48
N GLU A 39 -10.92 -5.45 3.90
CA GLU A 39 -10.04 -6.49 4.48
C GLU A 39 -8.55 -6.16 4.28
N ASP A 40 -8.25 -5.29 3.32
CA ASP A 40 -6.88 -4.80 3.08
C ASP A 40 -6.37 -3.90 4.21
N TYR A 41 -7.25 -3.45 5.12
CA TYR A 41 -6.94 -2.50 6.17
C TYR A 41 -7.20 -3.06 7.57
N ALA A 42 -6.28 -2.82 8.49
CA ALA A 42 -6.41 -3.20 9.89
C ALA A 42 -7.34 -2.24 10.66
N ASN A 43 -7.29 -0.96 10.31
CA ASN A 43 -8.00 0.09 11.02
C ASN A 43 -8.32 1.29 10.11
N TYR A 44 -9.19 2.17 10.64
CA TYR A 44 -9.79 3.29 9.94
C TYR A 44 -9.69 4.54 10.79
N ALA A 45 -9.38 5.66 10.14
CA ALA A 45 -9.36 6.97 10.74
C ALA A 45 -10.73 7.64 10.60
N VAL A 46 -11.40 7.81 11.73
CA VAL A 46 -12.67 8.52 11.86
C VAL A 46 -12.37 9.97 12.25
N HIS A 47 -12.80 10.90 11.40
CA HIS A 47 -12.61 12.32 11.62
C HIS A 47 -13.91 12.99 12.04
N TYR A 48 -13.86 13.69 13.17
CA TYR A 48 -14.94 14.53 13.67
C TYR A 48 -14.50 15.99 13.70
N ASN A 49 -15.47 16.89 13.59
CA ASN A 49 -15.23 18.30 13.85
C ASN A 49 -15.31 18.61 15.35
N LYS A 50 -15.01 19.86 15.73
CA LYS A 50 -15.03 20.30 17.15
C LYS A 50 -16.44 20.35 17.76
N LYS A 51 -17.49 20.16 16.95
CA LYS A 51 -18.90 20.06 17.38
C LYS A 51 -19.38 18.61 17.45
N ASN A 52 -18.47 17.64 17.34
CA ASN A 52 -18.77 16.21 17.38
C ASN A 52 -19.57 15.70 16.15
N GLU A 53 -19.48 16.40 15.01
CA GLU A 53 -20.12 15.98 13.76
C GLU A 53 -19.12 15.22 12.89
N LEU A 54 -19.56 14.11 12.30
CA LEU A 54 -18.73 13.26 11.45
C LEU A 54 -18.36 14.00 10.15
N ILE A 55 -17.07 14.06 9.83
CA ILE A 55 -16.55 14.68 8.61
C ILE A 55 -16.32 13.62 7.53
N ARG A 56 -15.56 12.57 7.87
CA ARG A 56 -15.17 11.50 6.95
C ARG A 56 -14.62 10.30 7.71
N VAL A 57 -14.65 9.15 7.04
CA VAL A 57 -13.93 7.95 7.47
C VAL A 57 -13.04 7.48 6.34
N VAL A 58 -11.76 7.27 6.63
CA VAL A 58 -10.77 6.86 5.63
C VAL A 58 -9.98 5.66 6.12
N ALA A 59 -9.53 4.83 5.17
CA ALA A 59 -8.56 3.79 5.45
C ALA A 59 -7.28 4.37 6.10
N HIS A 60 -6.70 3.65 7.07
CA HIS A 60 -5.52 4.10 7.80
C HIS A 60 -4.36 3.11 7.65
N ASP A 61 -4.26 2.09 8.50
CA ASP A 61 -3.20 1.09 8.39
C ASP A 61 -3.61 -0.10 7.53
N LEU A 62 -2.69 -0.59 6.71
CA LEU A 62 -2.86 -1.86 5.98
C LEU A 62 -2.90 -3.03 6.95
N SER A 63 -3.66 -4.07 6.58
CA SER A 63 -3.62 -5.35 7.28
C SER A 63 -2.24 -6.00 7.10
N ASN A 64 -1.83 -6.79 8.09
CA ASN A 64 -0.55 -7.51 8.02
C ASN A 64 -0.49 -8.41 6.77
N ALA A 65 -1.62 -9.01 6.39
CA ALA A 65 -1.73 -9.83 5.18
C ALA A 65 -1.46 -9.01 3.93
N LYS A 66 -2.11 -7.84 3.79
CA LYS A 66 -1.90 -6.96 2.63
C LYS A 66 -0.49 -6.38 2.58
N ALA A 67 0.05 -5.98 3.73
CA ALA A 67 1.42 -5.50 3.82
C ALA A 67 2.44 -6.58 3.43
N ALA A 68 2.22 -7.83 3.85
CA ALA A 68 3.05 -8.98 3.46
C ALA A 68 2.94 -9.27 1.95
N GLN A 69 1.73 -9.24 1.39
CA GLN A 69 1.51 -9.41 -0.04
C GLN A 69 2.26 -8.34 -0.86
N ILE A 70 2.11 -7.07 -0.51
CA ILE A 70 2.81 -5.96 -1.19
C ILE A 70 4.33 -6.15 -1.09
N LYS A 71 4.84 -6.57 0.07
CA LYS A 71 6.26 -6.84 0.27
C LYS A 71 6.74 -7.98 -0.62
N GLU A 72 5.99 -9.08 -0.71
CA GLU A 72 6.33 -10.21 -1.58
C GLU A 72 6.29 -9.82 -3.06
N GLU A 73 5.26 -9.10 -3.50
CA GLU A 73 5.14 -8.61 -4.87
C GLU A 73 6.26 -7.62 -5.22
N SER A 74 6.61 -6.71 -4.30
CA SER A 74 7.73 -5.77 -4.50
C SER A 74 9.10 -6.46 -4.56
N ALA A 75 9.24 -7.65 -3.97
CA ALA A 75 10.46 -8.44 -4.02
C ALA A 75 10.63 -9.16 -5.37
N LYS A 76 9.56 -9.33 -6.15
CA LYS A 76 9.63 -9.96 -7.47
C LYS A 76 10.25 -9.00 -8.48
N PRO A 77 11.09 -9.49 -9.42
CA PRO A 77 11.62 -8.66 -10.49
C PRO A 77 10.48 -8.11 -11.36
N ASP A 78 10.58 -6.84 -11.73
CA ASP A 78 9.58 -6.16 -12.55
C ASP A 78 10.18 -5.61 -13.85
N VAL A 79 9.36 -4.88 -14.62
CA VAL A 79 9.77 -4.25 -15.88
C VAL A 79 10.84 -3.17 -15.67
N ILE A 80 10.86 -2.51 -14.52
CA ILE A 80 11.91 -1.54 -14.17
C ILE A 80 13.23 -2.27 -13.95
N ASP A 81 13.21 -3.43 -13.28
CA ASP A 81 14.40 -4.25 -13.11
C ASP A 81 14.92 -4.80 -14.46
N ALA A 82 14.02 -5.17 -15.38
CA ALA A 82 14.39 -5.51 -16.76
C ALA A 82 15.06 -4.33 -17.49
N SER A 83 14.51 -3.11 -17.33
CA SER A 83 15.11 -1.90 -17.90
C SER A 83 16.49 -1.59 -17.30
N LYS A 84 16.67 -1.76 -15.98
CA LYS A 84 17.97 -1.60 -15.31
C LYS A 84 19.01 -2.59 -15.83
N LEU A 85 18.63 -3.84 -16.13
CA LEU A 85 19.54 -4.82 -16.73
C LEU A 85 20.06 -4.37 -18.09
N MET A 86 19.20 -3.77 -18.92
CA MET A 86 19.56 -3.28 -20.25
C MET A 86 20.31 -1.96 -20.21
N TYR A 87 19.72 -0.95 -19.58
CA TYR A 87 20.09 0.46 -19.74
C TYR A 87 20.66 1.09 -18.46
N GLY A 88 20.61 0.37 -17.34
CA GLY A 88 21.10 0.86 -16.06
C GLY A 88 22.62 0.90 -15.94
N THR A 89 23.10 1.63 -14.92
CA THR A 89 24.50 1.65 -14.52
C THR A 89 24.95 0.28 -13.98
N THR A 90 26.26 0.06 -13.84
CA THR A 90 26.80 -1.18 -13.26
C THR A 90 26.18 -1.53 -11.91
N GLU A 91 25.98 -0.53 -11.04
CA GLU A 91 25.35 -0.71 -9.73
C GLU A 91 23.87 -1.12 -9.84
N GLN A 92 23.10 -0.43 -10.70
CA GLN A 92 21.69 -0.73 -10.94
C GLN A 92 21.49 -2.12 -11.55
N ARG A 93 22.38 -2.53 -12.45
CA ARG A 93 22.41 -3.89 -13.02
C ARG A 93 22.67 -4.92 -11.94
N GLN A 94 23.65 -4.70 -11.06
CA GLN A 94 23.94 -5.63 -9.96
C GLN A 94 22.76 -5.77 -8.99
N GLN A 95 22.09 -4.67 -8.67
CA GLN A 95 20.88 -4.69 -7.84
C GLN A 95 19.75 -5.49 -8.49
N ALA A 96 19.49 -5.28 -9.78
CA ALA A 96 18.50 -6.06 -10.52
C ALA A 96 18.88 -7.55 -10.55
N ILE A 97 20.11 -7.90 -10.90
CA ILE A 97 20.61 -9.30 -10.89
C ILE A 97 20.42 -9.94 -9.52
N ALA A 98 20.74 -9.23 -8.43
CA ALA A 98 20.55 -9.73 -7.08
C ALA A 98 19.08 -10.03 -6.79
N LYS A 99 18.15 -9.19 -7.26
CA LYS A 99 16.70 -9.40 -7.11
C LYS A 99 16.20 -10.60 -7.92
N TYR A 100 16.65 -10.77 -9.17
CA TYR A 100 16.37 -11.98 -9.96
C TYR A 100 16.87 -13.26 -9.28
N LYS A 101 18.10 -13.24 -8.76
CA LYS A 101 18.67 -14.36 -8.01
C LYS A 101 17.92 -14.65 -6.71
N ALA A 102 17.56 -13.62 -5.94
CA ALA A 102 16.79 -13.77 -4.71
C ALA A 102 15.39 -14.35 -4.96
N ALA A 103 14.79 -14.04 -6.10
CA ALA A 103 13.52 -14.62 -6.54
C ALA A 103 13.67 -16.03 -7.15
N GLY A 104 14.89 -16.56 -7.30
CA GLY A 104 15.15 -17.85 -7.94
C GLY A 104 14.88 -17.86 -9.46
N ILE A 105 14.82 -16.68 -10.08
CA ILE A 105 14.52 -16.51 -11.50
C ILE A 105 15.82 -16.34 -12.28
N GLN A 106 15.97 -17.05 -13.40
CA GLN A 106 17.10 -16.86 -14.29
C GLN A 106 17.08 -15.45 -14.87
N VAL A 107 18.23 -14.77 -14.84
CA VAL A 107 18.38 -13.44 -15.45
C VAL A 107 18.06 -13.54 -16.95
N PRO A 108 17.08 -12.78 -17.48
CA PRO A 108 16.69 -12.88 -18.88
C PRO A 108 17.82 -12.48 -19.82
N SER A 109 17.88 -13.12 -20.98
CA SER A 109 18.79 -12.76 -22.08
C SER A 109 18.40 -11.41 -22.70
N GLU A 110 19.32 -10.78 -23.43
CA GLU A 110 19.09 -9.48 -24.07
C GLU A 110 17.82 -9.47 -24.96
N SER A 111 17.61 -10.53 -25.75
CA SER A 111 16.41 -10.66 -26.59
C SER A 111 15.13 -10.78 -25.77
N GLN A 112 15.17 -11.44 -24.62
CA GLN A 112 14.02 -11.55 -23.71
C GLN A 112 13.75 -10.22 -23.00
N LEU A 113 14.80 -9.46 -22.65
CA LEU A 113 14.65 -8.13 -22.07
C LEU A 113 14.02 -7.15 -23.07
N LYS A 114 14.45 -7.16 -24.34
CA LYS A 114 13.82 -6.36 -25.41
C LYS A 114 12.33 -6.69 -25.56
N ALA A 115 11.98 -7.97 -25.59
CA ALA A 115 10.58 -8.41 -25.63
C ALA A 115 9.77 -7.94 -24.41
N LEU A 116 10.33 -7.99 -23.20
CA LEU A 116 9.70 -7.50 -21.97
C LEU A 116 9.51 -5.97 -21.96
N LEU A 117 10.38 -5.24 -22.65
CA LEU A 117 10.33 -3.79 -22.80
C LEU A 117 9.48 -3.33 -24.00
N GLY A 118 8.93 -4.27 -24.77
CA GLY A 118 8.12 -3.97 -25.96
C GLY A 118 8.95 -3.54 -27.18
N GLU A 119 10.24 -3.80 -27.18
CA GLU A 119 11.15 -3.53 -28.30
C GLU A 119 11.24 -4.80 -29.16
N ASN A 120 10.75 -4.72 -30.41
CA ASN A 120 10.90 -5.78 -31.43
C ASN A 120 12.14 -5.57 -32.29
#